data_AF-A0AAD5L0S9-F1
#
_entry.id   AF-A0AAD5L0S9-F1
#
_cell.length_a   1.000
_cell.length_b   1.000
_cell.length_c   1.000
_cell.angle_alpha   90.00
_cell.angle_beta   90.00
_cell.angle_gamma   90.00
#
_symmetry.space_group_name_H-M   'P 1'
#
loop_
_entity.id
_entity.type
_entity.pdbx_description
1 polymer ?
#
loop_
_entity_poly.entity_id
_entity_poly.type
_entity_poly.pdbx_seq_one_letter_code
_entity_poly.pdbx_strand_id
1 'polypeptide(L)'
;MMAILNRKASLIVLAANFAVVVIVLVFHSHTSYHKEQLHLCPSVHVGVTWINDIKATESMTAEEIYRYLHWTNSTSCQTAIDFGLRILKNDGVIAPDGYTAVCLDQSISPVFNNCLVYSFGIHNQWTFDEDMADFGCHVYSFDPSMNVGNHNRSERIHFYDIGLDGKNRLHPTTGWKMRTASSIYHMLTSQHGATTIIDVLKMDIEFSEWDAIPQMLQSGFLTDKVKQLAVEIHFNPDDPLEAFRHRVQILRNLEATSQNRGAGGFVRFSSRPNPWLKRPLKVLGGREDYTGLELAWYNSKYY
;
A
#
# COMPACT_ATOMS: atom_id res chain seq x y z
N MET A 1 -37.00 -62.85 12.57
CA MET A 1 -35.73 -62.17 12.24
C MET A 1 -35.73 -61.45 10.87
N MET A 2 -36.80 -61.53 10.05
CA MET A 2 -36.87 -60.88 8.73
C MET A 2 -37.51 -59.47 8.73
N ALA A 3 -38.38 -59.14 9.70
CA ALA A 3 -39.09 -57.86 9.74
C ALA A 3 -38.20 -56.66 10.20
N ILE A 4 -37.12 -56.94 10.94
CA ILE A 4 -36.23 -55.90 11.49
C ILE A 4 -35.19 -55.44 10.46
N LEU A 5 -34.73 -56.34 9.56
CA LEU A 5 -33.83 -55.97 8.47
C LEU A 5 -34.51 -55.05 7.45
N ASN A 6 -35.80 -55.29 7.15
CA ASN A 6 -36.52 -54.52 6.13
C ASN A 6 -36.80 -53.07 6.58
N ARG A 7 -37.06 -52.84 7.88
CA ARG A 7 -37.22 -51.49 8.43
C ARG A 7 -35.92 -50.69 8.43
N LYS A 8 -34.77 -51.31 8.72
CA LYS A 8 -33.47 -50.63 8.67
C LYS A 8 -33.08 -50.24 7.25
N ALA A 9 -33.33 -51.11 6.27
CA ALA A 9 -33.09 -50.80 4.86
C ALA A 9 -33.96 -49.63 4.36
N SER A 10 -35.27 -49.62 4.67
CA SER A 10 -36.16 -48.50 4.31
C SER A 10 -35.77 -47.18 4.99
N LEU A 11 -35.33 -47.20 6.25
CA LEU A 11 -34.87 -46.00 6.96
C LEU A 11 -33.58 -45.41 6.36
N ILE A 12 -32.64 -46.26 5.92
CA ILE A 12 -31.40 -45.82 5.26
C ILE A 12 -31.71 -45.21 3.89
N VAL A 13 -32.62 -45.81 3.12
CA VAL A 13 -33.05 -45.27 1.82
C VAL A 13 -33.80 -43.95 1.99
N LEU A 14 -34.62 -43.80 3.04
CA LEU A 14 -35.30 -42.53 3.33
C LEU A 14 -34.30 -41.43 3.73
N ALA A 15 -33.32 -41.76 4.57
CA ALA A 15 -32.29 -40.82 5.01
C ALA A 15 -31.37 -40.38 3.87
N ALA A 16 -30.99 -41.29 2.96
CA ALA A 16 -30.19 -40.98 1.79
C ALA A 16 -30.95 -40.06 0.80
N ASN A 17 -32.23 -40.35 0.55
CA ASN A 17 -33.06 -39.47 -0.29
C ASN A 17 -33.27 -38.09 0.34
N PHE A 18 -33.45 -38.01 1.66
CA PHE A 18 -33.55 -36.73 2.36
C PHE A 18 -32.26 -35.93 2.28
N ALA A 19 -31.09 -36.57 2.45
CA ALA A 19 -29.79 -35.92 2.32
C ALA A 19 -29.55 -35.37 0.90
N VAL A 20 -29.93 -36.12 -0.15
CA VAL A 20 -29.81 -35.65 -1.54
C VAL A 20 -30.73 -34.47 -1.80
N VAL A 21 -31.98 -34.50 -1.30
CA VAL A 21 -32.92 -33.37 -1.46
C VAL A 21 -32.41 -32.12 -0.73
N VAL A 22 -31.87 -32.25 0.48
CA VAL A 22 -31.28 -31.11 1.21
C VAL A 22 -30.06 -30.56 0.47
N ILE A 23 -29.18 -31.40 -0.06
CA ILE A 23 -28.02 -30.96 -0.85
C ILE A 23 -28.49 -30.22 -2.11
N VAL A 24 -29.45 -30.77 -2.86
CA VAL A 24 -29.97 -30.14 -4.09
C VAL A 24 -30.66 -28.80 -3.79
N LEU A 25 -31.40 -28.70 -2.68
CA LEU A 25 -32.03 -27.46 -2.23
C LEU A 25 -31.00 -26.42 -1.78
N VAL A 26 -29.95 -26.84 -1.07
CA VAL A 26 -28.84 -25.95 -0.66
C VAL A 26 -28.10 -25.44 -1.89
N PHE A 27 -27.78 -26.30 -2.87
CA PHE A 27 -27.16 -25.89 -4.13
C PHE A 27 -28.07 -24.99 -4.98
N HIS A 28 -29.38 -25.24 -5.03
CA HIS A 28 -30.34 -24.34 -5.69
C HIS A 28 -30.47 -22.99 -4.99
N SER A 29 -30.46 -22.97 -3.65
CA SER A 29 -30.47 -21.72 -2.88
C SER A 29 -29.18 -20.93 -3.06
N HIS A 30 -28.01 -21.59 -3.11
CA HIS A 30 -26.72 -20.94 -3.31
C HIS A 30 -26.58 -20.38 -4.73
N THR A 31 -27.05 -21.11 -5.74
CA THR A 31 -27.04 -20.65 -7.14
C THR A 31 -28.05 -19.53 -7.38
N SER A 32 -29.22 -19.55 -6.73
CA SER A 32 -30.18 -18.45 -6.82
C SER A 32 -29.68 -17.19 -6.09
N TYR A 33 -29.06 -17.34 -4.92
CA TYR A 33 -28.47 -16.24 -4.15
C TYR A 33 -27.33 -15.55 -4.91
N HIS A 34 -26.47 -16.32 -5.59
CA HIS A 34 -25.41 -15.75 -6.43
C HIS A 34 -25.93 -15.05 -7.70
N LYS A 35 -27.10 -15.44 -8.20
CA LYS A 35 -27.68 -14.82 -9.41
C LYS A 35 -28.34 -13.47 -9.13
N GLU A 36 -28.82 -13.25 -7.90
CA GLU A 36 -29.51 -12.02 -7.49
C GLU A 36 -28.57 -10.92 -6.97
N GLN A 37 -27.36 -11.26 -6.50
CA GLN A 37 -26.36 -10.26 -6.08
C GLN A 37 -25.49 -9.69 -7.21
N LEU A 38 -25.56 -10.25 -8.42
CA LEU A 38 -24.74 -9.80 -9.56
C LEU A 38 -25.27 -8.50 -10.23
N HIS A 39 -26.37 -7.92 -9.75
CA HIS A 39 -27.07 -6.82 -10.42
C HIS A 39 -27.23 -5.52 -9.61
N LEU A 40 -26.50 -5.34 -8.49
CA LEU A 40 -26.63 -4.14 -7.65
C LEU A 40 -25.34 -3.38 -7.32
N CYS A 41 -24.20 -3.74 -7.91
CA CYS A 41 -23.08 -2.80 -8.00
C CYS A 41 -23.15 -2.09 -9.36
N PRO A 42 -23.21 -0.75 -9.41
CA PRO A 42 -22.82 -0.06 -10.62
C PRO A 42 -21.35 -0.41 -10.83
N SER A 43 -21.07 -1.33 -11.74
CA SER A 43 -19.76 -1.47 -12.34
C SER A 43 -19.53 -0.19 -13.13
N VAL A 44 -19.01 0.84 -12.46
CA VAL A 44 -18.27 1.86 -13.17
C VAL A 44 -17.10 1.10 -13.77
N HIS A 45 -17.17 0.81 -15.06
CA HIS A 45 -15.98 0.49 -15.82
C HIS A 45 -15.06 1.71 -15.70
N VAL A 46 -14.20 1.71 -14.67
CA VAL A 46 -13.04 2.59 -14.61
C VAL A 46 -11.99 1.95 -15.51
N GLY A 47 -12.35 1.79 -16.78
CA GLY A 47 -11.43 1.38 -17.82
C GLY A 47 -10.44 2.50 -18.10
N VAL A 48 -9.37 2.13 -18.80
CA VAL A 48 -8.28 2.94 -19.36
C VAL A 48 -8.71 4.31 -19.96
N THR A 49 -10.00 4.53 -20.21
CA THR A 49 -10.60 5.79 -20.66
C THR A 49 -10.43 6.97 -19.69
N TRP A 50 -10.35 6.77 -18.36
CA TRP A 50 -10.25 7.92 -17.42
C TRP A 50 -8.91 8.66 -17.47
N ILE A 51 -7.80 7.96 -17.72
CA ILE A 51 -6.46 8.58 -17.78
C ILE A 51 -6.38 9.57 -18.95
N ASN A 52 -7.18 9.36 -20.00
CA ASN A 52 -7.19 10.18 -21.21
C ASN A 52 -7.92 11.53 -21.05
N ASP A 53 -8.75 11.69 -20.01
CA ASP A 53 -9.51 12.92 -19.73
C ASP A 53 -8.97 13.72 -18.52
N ILE A 54 -7.82 13.32 -17.95
CA ILE A 54 -7.21 14.06 -16.85
C ILE A 54 -6.50 15.29 -17.39
N LYS A 55 -7.06 16.47 -17.09
CA LYS A 55 -6.47 17.78 -17.37
C LYS A 55 -4.99 17.86 -16.98
N ALA A 56 -4.27 18.79 -17.62
CA ALA A 56 -2.91 19.12 -17.21
C ALA A 56 -2.91 19.62 -15.74
N THR A 57 -1.91 19.21 -14.95
CA THR A 57 -1.93 19.39 -13.48
C THR A 57 -2.04 20.85 -13.06
N GLU A 58 -1.42 21.74 -13.83
CA GLU A 58 -1.47 23.19 -13.64
C GLU A 58 -2.89 23.77 -13.73
N SER A 59 -3.82 23.06 -14.39
CA SER A 59 -5.19 23.51 -14.60
C SER A 59 -6.22 22.82 -13.69
N MET A 60 -5.80 21.87 -12.86
CA MET A 60 -6.71 21.13 -11.98
C MET A 60 -7.27 22.03 -10.87
N THR A 61 -8.56 21.88 -10.55
CA THR A 61 -9.16 22.46 -9.34
C THR A 61 -8.80 21.64 -8.11
N ALA A 62 -9.07 22.17 -6.91
CA ALA A 62 -8.84 21.44 -5.67
C ALA A 62 -9.67 20.13 -5.61
N GLU A 63 -10.91 20.15 -6.11
CA GLU A 63 -11.79 18.97 -6.19
C GLU A 63 -11.25 17.91 -7.13
N GLU A 64 -10.70 18.32 -8.28
CA GLU A 64 -10.09 17.41 -9.24
C GLU A 64 -8.81 16.79 -8.67
N ILE A 65 -8.03 17.56 -7.90
CA ILE A 65 -6.85 17.06 -7.19
C ILE A 65 -7.23 16.00 -6.17
N TYR A 66 -8.17 16.30 -5.27
CA TYR A 66 -8.57 15.32 -4.24
C TYR A 66 -9.22 14.09 -4.86
N ARG A 67 -10.00 14.24 -5.94
CA ARG A 67 -10.49 13.10 -6.71
C ARG A 67 -9.36 12.21 -7.25
N TYR A 68 -8.28 12.80 -7.76
CA TYR A 68 -7.10 12.07 -8.20
C TYR A 68 -6.33 11.41 -7.03
N LEU A 69 -6.21 12.10 -5.89
CA LEU A 69 -5.53 11.55 -4.71
C LEU A 69 -6.26 10.30 -4.21
N HIS A 70 -7.60 10.33 -4.12
CA HIS A 70 -8.43 9.20 -3.71
C HIS A 70 -8.57 8.10 -4.78
N TRP A 71 -8.18 8.36 -6.03
CA TRP A 71 -8.30 7.38 -7.10
C TRP A 71 -7.27 6.25 -6.95
N THR A 72 -7.66 5.05 -7.36
CA THR A 72 -6.81 3.87 -7.46
C THR A 72 -7.30 2.95 -8.58
N ASN A 73 -6.39 2.17 -9.17
CA ASN A 73 -6.73 1.02 -10.01
C ASN A 73 -6.76 -0.24 -9.13
N SER A 74 -7.73 -0.34 -8.22
CA SER A 74 -7.80 -1.42 -7.22
C SER A 74 -7.90 -2.82 -7.81
N THR A 75 -8.38 -2.96 -9.03
CA THR A 75 -8.47 -4.25 -9.74
C THR A 75 -7.14 -4.68 -10.37
N SER A 76 -6.12 -3.82 -10.40
CA SER A 76 -4.81 -4.14 -10.99
C SER A 76 -3.98 -5.10 -10.15
N CYS A 77 -4.21 -5.13 -8.83
CA CYS A 77 -3.69 -6.15 -7.94
C CYS A 77 -4.86 -7.00 -7.43
N GLN A 78 -4.87 -8.30 -7.74
CA GLN A 78 -5.96 -9.19 -7.33
C GLN A 78 -5.86 -9.57 -5.85
N THR A 79 -4.64 -9.62 -5.32
CA THR A 79 -4.33 -10.09 -3.97
C THR A 79 -3.65 -8.99 -3.15
N ALA A 80 -4.28 -7.82 -3.02
CA ALA A 80 -3.80 -6.76 -2.15
C ALA A 80 -4.13 -7.11 -0.68
N ILE A 81 -3.10 -7.19 0.17
CA ILE A 81 -3.22 -7.54 1.60
C ILE A 81 -2.57 -6.45 2.45
N ASP A 82 -3.16 -6.20 3.62
CA ASP A 82 -2.62 -5.27 4.61
C ASP A 82 -1.68 -5.96 5.60
N PHE A 83 -0.51 -5.35 5.78
CA PHE A 83 0.46 -5.67 6.82
C PHE A 83 0.54 -4.51 7.82
N GLY A 84 0.80 -4.81 9.09
CA GLY A 84 1.02 -3.82 10.15
C GLY A 84 -0.23 -3.26 10.83
N LEU A 85 -1.40 -3.77 10.48
CA LEU A 85 -2.70 -3.27 10.95
C LEU A 85 -2.81 -3.26 12.48
N ARG A 86 -3.06 -2.08 13.05
CA ARG A 86 -3.47 -1.90 14.45
C ARG A 86 -4.84 -1.24 14.50
N ILE A 87 -5.73 -1.74 15.36
CA ILE A 87 -6.97 -1.03 15.68
C ILE A 87 -6.72 -0.18 16.92
N LEU A 88 -6.82 1.14 16.76
CA LEU A 88 -6.68 2.09 17.86
C LEU A 88 -8.05 2.67 18.22
N LYS A 89 -8.18 3.03 19.50
CA LYS A 89 -9.36 3.73 20.03
C LYS A 89 -8.90 5.02 20.67
N ASN A 90 -9.31 6.15 20.10
CA ASN A 90 -9.01 7.48 20.67
C ASN A 90 -10.21 8.43 20.45
N ASP A 91 -10.55 9.22 21.46
CA ASP A 91 -11.61 10.25 21.42
C ASP A 91 -12.93 9.82 20.75
N GLY A 92 -13.36 8.56 20.98
CA GLY A 92 -14.61 8.02 20.43
C GLY A 92 -14.51 7.50 18.99
N VAL A 93 -13.33 7.57 18.36
CA VAL A 93 -13.03 6.96 17.06
C VAL A 93 -12.36 5.61 17.27
N ILE A 94 -12.85 4.58 16.59
CA ILE A 94 -12.18 3.28 16.45
C ILE A 94 -11.80 3.14 14.99
N ALA A 95 -10.51 3.13 14.69
CA ALA A 95 -10.02 3.14 13.33
C ALA A 95 -8.69 2.37 13.20
N PRO A 96 -8.38 1.88 11.99
CA PRO A 96 -7.08 1.28 11.70
C PRO A 96 -5.96 2.31 11.68
N ASP A 97 -4.75 1.88 12.00
CA ASP A 97 -3.52 2.66 11.94
C ASP A 97 -2.33 1.78 11.52
N GLY A 98 -1.31 2.39 10.92
CA GLY A 98 -0.05 1.75 10.53
C GLY A 98 -0.15 0.63 9.50
N TYR A 99 -1.26 0.55 8.74
CA TYR A 99 -1.55 -0.53 7.80
C TYR A 99 -1.05 -0.21 6.40
N THR A 100 -0.22 -1.08 5.85
CA THR A 100 0.41 -0.90 4.53
C THR A 100 -0.07 -1.98 3.57
N ALA A 101 -0.62 -1.56 2.43
CA ALA A 101 -1.06 -2.49 1.38
C ALA A 101 0.13 -3.03 0.59
N VAL A 102 0.20 -4.35 0.46
CA VAL A 102 1.19 -5.09 -0.34
C VAL A 102 0.46 -5.98 -1.34
N CYS A 103 0.88 -5.94 -2.60
CA CYS A 103 0.35 -6.81 -3.64
C CYS A 103 1.01 -8.17 -3.59
N LEU A 104 0.21 -9.23 -3.45
CA LEU A 104 0.68 -10.62 -3.41
C LEU A 104 0.35 -11.40 -4.69
N ASP A 105 0.07 -10.70 -5.79
CA ASP A 105 -0.03 -11.34 -7.10
C ASP A 105 1.30 -12.01 -7.45
N GLN A 106 1.21 -13.18 -8.09
CA GLN A 106 2.34 -14.12 -8.23
C GLN A 106 3.60 -13.49 -8.84
N SER A 107 3.48 -12.54 -9.78
CA SER A 107 4.63 -11.93 -10.45
C SER A 107 5.36 -10.89 -9.59
N ILE A 108 4.67 -10.25 -8.63
CA ILE A 108 5.20 -9.12 -7.86
C ILE A 108 5.35 -9.39 -6.36
N SER A 109 4.71 -10.45 -5.85
CA SER A 109 4.72 -10.81 -4.44
C SER A 109 6.15 -10.87 -3.88
N PRO A 110 6.37 -10.41 -2.64
CA PRO A 110 7.58 -10.76 -1.90
C PRO A 110 7.75 -12.28 -1.87
N VAL A 111 8.98 -12.75 -2.04
CA VAL A 111 9.28 -14.19 -1.99
C VAL A 111 9.40 -14.61 -0.53
N PHE A 112 8.53 -15.53 -0.10
CA PHE A 112 8.53 -16.06 1.27
C PHE A 112 9.94 -16.51 1.69
N ASN A 113 10.38 -16.11 2.90
CA ASN A 113 11.72 -16.37 3.44
C ASN A 113 12.92 -15.82 2.65
N ASN A 114 12.70 -15.06 1.57
CA ASN A 114 13.76 -14.53 0.72
C ASN A 114 13.34 -13.20 0.08
N CYS A 115 12.96 -12.24 0.93
CA CYS A 115 12.55 -10.91 0.51
C CYS A 115 13.30 -9.81 1.28
N LEU A 116 13.39 -8.64 0.66
CA LEU A 116 14.02 -7.45 1.22
C LEU A 116 13.01 -6.32 1.36
N VAL A 117 12.89 -5.78 2.57
CA VAL A 117 11.98 -4.67 2.88
C VAL A 117 12.75 -3.49 3.43
N TYR A 118 12.48 -2.30 2.90
CA TYR A 118 12.91 -1.04 3.50
C TYR A 118 11.69 -0.34 4.11
N SER A 119 11.77 0.03 5.38
CA SER A 119 10.68 0.67 6.14
C SER A 119 11.18 2.01 6.70
N PHE A 120 10.74 3.13 6.11
CA PHE A 120 11.16 4.47 6.51
C PHE A 120 10.11 5.17 7.39
N GLY A 121 10.62 5.87 8.42
CA GLY A 121 9.90 6.62 9.44
C GLY A 121 8.91 5.76 10.22
N ILE A 122 9.45 4.80 10.96
CA ILE A 122 8.63 3.84 11.69
C ILE A 122 8.01 4.42 12.96
N HIS A 123 8.54 5.49 13.55
CA HIS A 123 8.06 6.15 14.76
C HIS A 123 7.72 5.20 15.92
N ASN A 124 8.56 4.19 16.17
CA ASN A 124 8.30 3.09 17.12
C ASN A 124 7.09 2.17 16.79
N GLN A 125 6.49 2.30 15.62
CA GLN A 125 5.47 1.42 15.07
C GLN A 125 6.11 0.26 14.32
N TRP A 126 6.29 -0.84 15.02
CA TRP A 126 7.01 -2.01 14.51
C TRP A 126 6.11 -3.06 13.84
N THR A 127 4.79 -2.89 13.86
CA THR A 127 3.87 -3.96 13.45
C THR A 127 4.01 -4.36 11.98
N PHE A 128 4.18 -3.39 11.07
CA PHE A 128 4.46 -3.70 9.66
C PHE A 128 5.79 -4.47 9.51
N ASP A 129 6.84 -3.96 10.15
CA ASP A 129 8.18 -4.53 10.12
C ASP A 129 8.21 -5.96 10.69
N GLU A 130 7.44 -6.21 11.76
CA GLU A 130 7.27 -7.52 12.37
C GLU A 130 6.48 -8.47 11.48
N ASP A 131 5.34 -8.04 10.90
CA ASP A 131 4.56 -8.89 9.99
C ASP A 131 5.38 -9.30 8.75
N MET A 132 6.19 -8.38 8.20
CA MET A 132 7.08 -8.67 7.07
C MET A 132 8.26 -9.57 7.47
N ALA A 133 8.78 -9.44 8.69
CA ALA A 133 9.81 -10.34 9.22
C ALA A 133 9.26 -11.76 9.47
N ASP A 134 8.01 -11.86 9.94
CA ASP A 134 7.29 -13.13 10.13
C ASP A 134 6.94 -13.79 8.80
N PHE A 135 6.67 -12.99 7.75
CA PHE A 135 6.65 -13.47 6.36
C PHE A 135 8.02 -13.99 5.87
N GLY A 136 9.09 -13.70 6.61
CA GLY A 136 10.44 -14.17 6.33
C GLY A 136 11.31 -13.18 5.55
N CYS A 137 10.95 -11.90 5.48
CA CYS A 137 11.81 -10.89 4.88
C CYS A 137 12.94 -10.46 5.82
N HIS A 138 14.03 -9.96 5.25
CA HIS A 138 14.94 -9.07 5.96
C HIS A 138 14.41 -7.64 5.85
N VAL A 139 14.17 -7.00 6.99
CA VAL A 139 13.60 -5.67 7.10
C VAL A 139 14.68 -4.70 7.60
N TYR A 140 14.93 -3.65 6.83
CA TYR A 140 15.78 -2.54 7.21
C TYR A 140 14.88 -1.36 7.53
N SER A 141 14.85 -1.00 8.81
CA SER A 141 13.99 0.04 9.37
C SER A 141 14.80 1.31 9.62
N PHE A 142 14.23 2.47 9.32
CA PHE A 142 14.95 3.74 9.35
C PHE A 142 14.11 4.82 10.01
N ASP A 143 14.61 5.45 11.06
CA ASP A 143 13.95 6.62 11.64
C ASP A 143 14.92 7.44 12.49
N PRO A 144 15.23 8.69 12.13
CA PRO A 144 16.14 9.51 12.92
C PRO A 144 15.47 10.18 14.14
N SER A 145 14.14 10.11 14.25
CA SER A 145 13.35 10.75 15.31
C SER A 145 13.24 9.91 16.58
N MET A 146 13.55 8.62 16.51
CA MET A 146 13.37 7.68 17.62
C MET A 146 14.34 7.87 18.79
N ASN A 147 15.38 8.71 18.63
CA ASN A 147 16.39 8.98 19.66
C ASN A 147 17.09 7.72 20.19
N VAL A 148 17.28 6.72 19.33
CA VAL A 148 18.04 5.49 19.62
C VAL A 148 19.05 5.25 18.52
N GLY A 149 20.21 4.70 18.86
CA GLY A 149 21.24 4.35 17.88
C GLY A 149 20.86 3.12 17.04
N ASN A 150 21.66 2.85 16.01
CA ASN A 150 21.52 1.65 15.20
C ASN A 150 21.54 0.39 16.07
N HIS A 151 20.61 -0.53 15.83
CA HIS A 151 20.51 -1.78 16.57
C HIS A 151 19.76 -2.82 15.76
N ASN A 152 19.92 -4.09 16.11
CA ASN A 152 19.05 -5.15 15.60
C ASN A 152 17.87 -5.29 16.56
N ARG A 153 16.65 -5.15 16.05
CA ARG A 153 15.43 -5.45 16.82
C ARG A 153 15.22 -6.96 16.91
N SER A 154 15.54 -7.68 15.84
CA SER A 154 15.51 -9.14 15.77
C SER A 154 16.58 -9.65 14.80
N GLU A 155 16.64 -10.96 14.55
CA GLU A 155 17.53 -11.54 13.51
C GLU A 155 17.21 -11.00 12.11
N ARG A 156 15.94 -10.65 11.86
CA ARG A 156 15.44 -10.21 10.54
C ARG A 156 15.16 -8.71 10.46
N ILE A 157 15.18 -7.98 11.57
CA ILE A 157 14.87 -6.55 11.62
C ILE A 157 16.09 -5.75 12.09
N HIS A 158 16.58 -4.87 11.22
CA HIS A 158 17.78 -4.06 11.43
C HIS A 158 17.42 -2.58 11.39
N PHE A 159 17.64 -1.87 12.49
CA PHE A 159 17.29 -0.45 12.62
C PHE A 159 18.48 0.48 12.42
N TYR A 160 18.23 1.61 11.76
CA TYR A 160 19.20 2.67 11.51
C TYR A 160 18.63 4.05 11.86
N ASP A 161 19.43 4.81 12.62
CA ASP A 161 19.21 6.24 12.93
C ASP A 161 19.59 7.10 11.71
N ILE A 162 18.77 7.00 10.66
CA ILE A 162 18.95 7.68 9.38
C ILE A 162 17.57 8.06 8.84
N GLY A 163 17.41 9.30 8.39
CA GLY A 163 16.22 9.74 7.65
C GLY A 163 16.40 9.65 6.14
N LEU A 164 15.28 9.46 5.43
CA LEU A 164 15.23 9.50 3.98
C LEU A 164 14.87 10.90 3.48
N ASP A 165 15.54 11.36 2.42
CA ASP A 165 15.35 12.70 1.86
C ASP A 165 15.89 12.78 0.42
N GLY A 166 15.61 13.87 -0.28
CA GLY A 166 16.14 14.16 -1.62
C GLY A 166 17.63 14.55 -1.67
N LYS A 167 18.34 14.61 -0.53
CA LYS A 167 19.81 14.86 -0.50
C LYS A 167 20.46 14.38 0.79
N ASN A 168 21.73 13.99 0.66
CA ASN A 168 22.57 13.63 1.81
C ASN A 168 22.95 14.90 2.59
N ARG A 169 22.48 15.04 3.83
CA ARG A 169 22.79 16.20 4.69
C ARG A 169 22.58 15.89 6.17
N LEU A 170 22.92 16.85 7.03
CA LEU A 170 22.26 16.97 8.33
C LEU A 170 21.01 17.84 8.13
N HIS A 171 19.88 17.42 8.68
CA HIS A 171 18.67 18.22 8.62
C HIS A 171 18.91 19.55 9.36
N PRO A 172 18.60 20.71 8.75
CA PRO A 172 19.04 22.00 9.27
C PRO A 172 18.48 22.33 10.65
N THR A 173 17.28 21.83 10.97
CA THR A 173 16.61 22.14 12.24
C THR A 173 16.81 21.06 13.31
N THR A 174 16.75 19.79 12.92
CA THR A 174 16.76 18.66 13.86
C THR A 174 18.15 18.03 14.02
N GLY A 175 19.09 18.34 13.12
CA GLY A 175 20.41 17.69 13.10
C GLY A 175 20.39 16.24 12.63
N TRP A 176 19.23 15.69 12.24
CA TRP A 176 19.09 14.31 11.78
C TRP A 176 19.95 14.00 10.57
N LYS A 177 20.52 12.80 10.54
CA LYS A 177 21.31 12.32 9.41
C LYS A 177 20.38 11.91 8.27
N MET A 178 20.18 12.83 7.32
CA MET A 178 19.36 12.58 6.13
C MET A 178 20.20 12.02 4.98
N ARG A 179 19.63 11.06 4.26
CA ARG A 179 20.28 10.37 3.13
C ARG A 179 19.29 10.11 2.00
N THR A 180 19.81 10.07 0.78
CA THR A 180 19.08 9.56 -0.40
C THR A 180 18.95 8.05 -0.34
N ALA A 181 17.90 7.50 -0.96
CA ALA A 181 17.69 6.04 -0.98
C ALA A 181 18.88 5.29 -1.61
N SER A 182 19.47 5.82 -2.69
CA SER A 182 20.66 5.23 -3.32
C SER A 182 21.87 5.17 -2.39
N SER A 183 22.04 6.18 -1.53
CA SER A 183 23.13 6.22 -0.53
C SER A 183 22.91 5.17 0.56
N ILE A 184 21.66 5.02 1.03
CA ILE A 184 21.27 4.00 2.01
C ILE A 184 21.47 2.60 1.44
N TYR A 185 21.01 2.34 0.22
CA TYR A 185 21.20 1.08 -0.47
C TYR A 185 22.68 0.74 -0.68
N HIS A 186 23.50 1.71 -1.06
CA HIS A 186 24.95 1.50 -1.18
C HIS A 186 25.59 1.16 0.18
N MET A 187 25.18 1.85 1.27
CA MET A 187 25.64 1.57 2.63
C MET A 187 25.34 0.11 3.05
N LEU A 188 24.20 -0.42 2.64
CA LEU A 188 23.72 -1.76 3.02
C LEU A 188 24.07 -2.87 2.03
N THR A 189 24.81 -2.53 0.96
CA THR A 189 25.22 -3.48 -0.08
C THR A 189 25.99 -4.69 0.46
N SER A 190 26.77 -4.54 1.54
CA SER A 190 27.46 -5.67 2.17
C SER A 190 26.54 -6.63 2.92
N GLN A 191 25.32 -6.21 3.25
CA GLN A 191 24.34 -6.99 3.99
C GLN A 191 23.44 -7.81 3.05
N HIS A 192 22.82 -7.15 2.08
CA HIS A 192 21.86 -7.79 1.18
C HIS A 192 22.42 -8.06 -0.22
N GLY A 193 23.59 -7.53 -0.59
CA GLY A 193 24.20 -7.66 -1.92
C GLY A 193 23.82 -6.52 -2.89
N ALA A 194 24.72 -6.22 -3.83
CA ALA A 194 24.60 -5.05 -4.72
C ALA A 194 23.46 -5.17 -5.76
N THR A 195 23.06 -6.40 -6.09
CA THR A 195 22.07 -6.70 -7.14
C THR A 195 20.67 -6.98 -6.60
N THR A 196 20.51 -7.07 -5.28
CA THR A 196 19.25 -7.42 -4.65
C THR A 196 18.18 -6.35 -4.90
N ILE A 197 16.95 -6.80 -5.09
CA ILE A 197 15.80 -5.92 -5.34
C ILE A 197 15.03 -5.81 -4.02
N ILE A 198 14.56 -4.62 -3.71
CA ILE A 198 13.66 -4.35 -2.59
C ILE A 198 12.26 -4.76 -3.03
N ASP A 199 11.70 -5.77 -2.36
CA ASP A 199 10.35 -6.25 -2.63
C ASP A 199 9.30 -5.23 -2.22
N VAL A 200 9.47 -4.62 -1.04
CA VAL A 200 8.59 -3.55 -0.54
C VAL A 200 9.41 -2.41 0.04
N LEU A 201 9.18 -1.20 -0.46
CA LEU A 201 9.65 0.03 0.17
C LEU A 201 8.43 0.74 0.78
N LYS A 202 8.33 0.70 2.11
CA LYS A 202 7.37 1.50 2.89
C LYS A 202 8.01 2.85 3.25
N MET A 203 7.23 3.92 3.15
CA MET A 203 7.65 5.26 3.52
C MET A 203 6.53 6.04 4.20
N ASP A 204 6.81 6.53 5.40
CA ASP A 204 6.02 7.52 6.12
C ASP A 204 7.07 8.43 6.78
N ILE A 205 7.38 9.59 6.20
CA ILE A 205 8.57 10.39 6.57
C ILE A 205 8.26 11.87 6.73
N GLU A 206 7.01 12.19 7.06
CA GLU A 206 6.53 13.51 7.46
C GLU A 206 7.00 14.62 6.51
N PHE A 207 6.34 14.73 5.36
CA PHE A 207 6.57 15.71 4.29
C PHE A 207 7.84 15.53 3.45
N SER A 208 8.81 14.73 3.92
CA SER A 208 10.05 14.47 3.16
C SER A 208 9.80 13.60 1.93
N GLU A 209 8.60 13.02 1.76
CA GLU A 209 8.19 12.25 0.58
C GLU A 209 8.32 13.09 -0.69
N TRP A 210 7.98 14.38 -0.59
CA TRP A 210 7.96 15.32 -1.71
C TRP A 210 9.35 15.69 -2.24
N ASP A 211 10.40 15.46 -1.45
CA ASP A 211 11.80 15.58 -1.89
C ASP A 211 12.41 14.21 -2.24
N ALA A 212 12.07 13.17 -1.49
CA ALA A 212 12.60 11.82 -1.68
C ALA A 212 12.11 11.17 -2.98
N ILE A 213 10.81 11.21 -3.27
CA ILE A 213 10.23 10.55 -4.47
C ILE A 213 10.83 11.11 -5.77
N PRO A 214 10.88 12.44 -6.00
CA PRO A 214 11.50 12.98 -7.20
C PRO A 214 12.97 12.60 -7.33
N GLN A 215 13.73 12.59 -6.23
CA GLN A 215 15.13 12.20 -6.25
C GLN A 215 15.30 10.71 -6.60
N MET A 216 14.49 9.83 -6.04
CA MET A 216 14.53 8.40 -6.36
C MET A 216 14.10 8.11 -7.80
N LEU A 217 13.14 8.86 -8.35
CA LEU A 217 12.78 8.81 -9.77
C LEU A 217 13.94 9.29 -10.65
N GLN A 218 14.52 10.45 -10.34
CA GLN A 218 15.61 11.05 -11.11
C GLN A 218 16.86 10.17 -11.15
N SER A 219 17.19 9.51 -10.03
CA SER A 219 18.36 8.63 -9.93
C SER A 219 18.14 7.24 -10.50
N GLY A 220 16.91 6.89 -10.93
CA GLY A 220 16.55 5.55 -11.40
C GLY A 220 16.35 4.53 -10.28
N PHE A 221 16.53 4.93 -9.01
CA PHE A 221 16.45 4.04 -7.85
C PHE A 221 15.11 3.28 -7.79
N LEU A 222 13.99 3.99 -7.94
CA LEU A 222 12.66 3.36 -7.92
C LEU A 222 12.50 2.33 -9.05
N THR A 223 12.85 2.71 -10.28
CA THR A 223 12.75 1.82 -11.45
C THR A 223 13.61 0.57 -11.29
N ASP A 224 14.82 0.71 -10.76
CA ASP A 224 15.83 -0.35 -10.81
C ASP A 224 15.92 -1.19 -9.54
N LYS A 225 15.39 -0.71 -8.42
CA LYS A 225 15.57 -1.37 -7.12
C LYS A 225 14.29 -1.67 -6.35
N VAL A 226 13.13 -1.18 -6.77
CA VAL A 226 11.90 -1.32 -5.98
C VAL A 226 10.80 -2.00 -6.79
N LYS A 227 10.30 -3.14 -6.30
CA LYS A 227 9.13 -3.83 -6.87
C LYS A 227 7.84 -3.14 -6.45
N GLN A 228 7.68 -2.84 -5.17
CA GLN A 228 6.48 -2.22 -4.63
C GLN A 228 6.85 -1.03 -3.76
N LEU A 229 6.13 0.07 -3.95
CA LEU A 229 6.27 1.30 -3.20
C LEU A 229 4.97 1.54 -2.45
N ALA A 230 5.03 1.69 -1.13
CA ALA A 230 3.91 2.09 -0.30
C ALA A 230 4.29 3.35 0.48
N VAL A 231 3.44 4.37 0.43
CA VAL A 231 3.76 5.69 0.97
C VAL A 231 2.54 6.27 1.67
N GLU A 232 2.71 6.73 2.91
CA GLU A 232 1.80 7.71 3.50
C GLU A 232 2.23 9.11 3.05
N ILE A 233 1.41 9.77 2.23
CA ILE A 233 1.70 11.13 1.74
C ILE A 233 1.09 12.19 2.66
N HIS A 234 1.86 13.22 2.97
CA HIS A 234 1.48 14.28 3.92
C HIS A 234 1.24 15.64 3.26
N PHE A 235 0.17 16.33 3.67
CA PHE A 235 -0.20 17.68 3.22
C PHE A 235 -0.45 18.62 4.40
N ASN A 236 -0.17 19.92 4.26
CA ASN A 236 -0.66 20.89 5.25
C ASN A 236 -2.07 21.35 4.87
N PRO A 237 -3.00 21.49 5.86
CA PRO A 237 -4.36 21.99 5.61
C PRO A 237 -4.43 23.35 4.90
N ASP A 238 -3.40 24.17 5.11
CA ASP A 238 -3.32 25.56 4.64
C ASP A 238 -2.47 25.76 3.39
N ASP A 239 -1.89 24.68 2.84
CA ASP A 239 -1.05 24.76 1.65
C ASP A 239 -1.83 25.39 0.48
N PRO A 240 -1.19 26.23 -0.35
CA PRO A 240 -1.84 26.81 -1.52
C PRO A 240 -2.12 25.74 -2.59
N LEU A 241 -3.11 26.01 -3.45
CA LEU A 241 -3.51 25.10 -4.53
C LEU A 241 -2.32 24.67 -5.41
N GLU A 242 -1.37 25.56 -5.65
CA GLU A 242 -0.15 25.36 -6.42
C GLU A 242 0.76 24.30 -5.81
N ALA A 243 0.84 24.22 -4.47
CA ALA A 243 1.58 23.16 -3.79
C ALA A 243 0.90 21.80 -4.02
N PHE A 244 -0.43 21.73 -3.94
CA PHE A 244 -1.19 20.53 -4.26
C PHE A 244 -1.00 20.09 -5.73
N ARG A 245 -1.05 21.04 -6.68
CA ARG A 245 -0.79 20.77 -8.10
C ARG A 245 0.61 20.20 -8.32
N HIS A 246 1.62 20.78 -7.69
CA HIS A 246 3.00 20.30 -7.78
C HIS A 246 3.14 18.87 -7.24
N ARG A 247 2.55 18.58 -6.08
CA ARG A 247 2.57 17.24 -5.47
C ARG A 247 1.85 16.19 -6.33
N VAL A 248 0.70 16.54 -6.91
CA VAL A 248 0.01 15.68 -7.88
C VAL A 248 0.88 15.44 -9.11
N GLN A 249 1.62 16.44 -9.60
CA GLN A 249 2.55 16.25 -10.71
C GLN A 249 3.66 15.25 -10.37
N ILE A 250 4.18 15.25 -9.13
CA ILE A 250 5.16 14.25 -8.68
C ILE A 250 4.55 12.83 -8.74
N LEU A 251 3.34 12.64 -8.22
CA LEU A 251 2.65 11.34 -8.27
C LEU A 251 2.35 10.91 -9.70
N ARG A 252 1.95 11.83 -10.58
CA ARG A 252 1.74 11.52 -12.01
C ARG A 252 3.05 11.15 -12.71
N ASN A 253 4.17 11.76 -12.34
CA ASN A 253 5.48 11.37 -12.86
C ASN A 253 5.90 9.96 -12.41
N LEU A 254 5.56 9.58 -11.17
CA LEU A 254 5.76 8.22 -10.67
C LEU A 254 4.94 7.20 -11.49
N GLU A 255 3.71 7.56 -11.85
CA GLU A 255 2.77 6.68 -12.57
C GLU A 255 2.97 6.69 -14.09
N ALA A 256 3.61 7.72 -14.64
CA ALA A 256 3.76 7.89 -16.08
C ALA A 256 4.61 6.77 -16.71
N THR A 257 4.07 6.14 -17.75
CA THR A 257 4.81 5.21 -18.62
C THR A 257 5.43 5.99 -19.78
N SER A 258 6.59 6.63 -19.57
CA SER A 258 7.31 7.28 -20.67
C SER A 258 8.01 6.23 -21.53
N GLN A 259 7.68 6.17 -22.83
CA GLN A 259 8.44 5.36 -23.80
C GLN A 259 9.89 5.83 -24.00
N ASN A 260 10.28 7.00 -23.48
CA ASN A 260 11.58 7.62 -23.80
C ASN A 260 12.47 7.98 -22.60
N ARG A 261 12.03 7.78 -21.35
CA ARG A 261 12.88 7.91 -20.14
C ARG A 261 12.36 6.98 -19.07
N GLY A 262 13.13 5.95 -18.73
CA GLY A 262 12.81 4.90 -17.75
C GLY A 262 12.70 5.35 -16.28
N ALA A 263 11.96 6.42 -16.00
CA ALA A 263 11.62 6.86 -14.64
C ALA A 263 10.10 6.94 -14.56
N GLY A 264 9.48 6.00 -13.83
CA GLY A 264 8.02 5.86 -13.70
C GLY A 264 7.53 4.44 -14.01
N GLY A 265 6.26 4.30 -14.37
CA GLY A 265 5.62 3.01 -14.66
C GLY A 265 5.10 2.28 -13.42
N PHE A 266 4.87 3.00 -12.33
CA PHE A 266 4.22 2.46 -11.14
C PHE A 266 2.70 2.48 -11.31
N VAL A 267 2.05 1.35 -11.07
CA VAL A 267 0.60 1.20 -11.15
C VAL A 267 0.02 1.28 -9.75
N ARG A 268 -0.80 2.31 -9.50
CA ARG A 268 -1.45 2.49 -8.20
C ARG A 268 -2.56 1.47 -8.03
N PHE A 269 -2.44 0.59 -7.06
CA PHE A 269 -3.46 -0.39 -6.71
C PHE A 269 -4.15 -0.10 -5.38
N SER A 270 -3.60 0.79 -4.55
CA SER A 270 -4.25 1.28 -3.33
C SER A 270 -4.14 2.80 -3.18
N SER A 271 -5.22 3.41 -2.70
CA SER A 271 -5.23 4.77 -2.16
C SER A 271 -6.30 4.83 -1.07
N ARG A 272 -5.88 5.06 0.17
CA ARG A 272 -6.77 4.99 1.34
C ARG A 272 -6.52 6.18 2.26
N PRO A 273 -7.57 6.85 2.73
CA PRO A 273 -7.39 7.93 3.68
C PRO A 273 -6.82 7.44 5.02
N ASN A 274 -5.93 8.21 5.65
CA ASN A 274 -5.59 8.00 7.05
C ASN A 274 -6.71 8.59 7.92
N PRO A 275 -7.50 7.76 8.64
CA PRO A 275 -8.65 8.24 9.42
C PRO A 275 -8.29 9.23 10.53
N TRP A 276 -7.04 9.26 10.99
CA TRP A 276 -6.55 10.16 12.04
C TRP A 276 -6.20 11.57 11.51
N LEU A 277 -6.11 11.72 10.19
CA LEU A 277 -5.66 12.93 9.50
C LEU A 277 -6.78 13.64 8.73
N LYS A 278 -8.04 13.45 9.12
CA LYS A 278 -9.17 14.22 8.59
C LYS A 278 -9.18 15.63 9.16
N ARG A 279 -9.13 16.67 8.31
CA ARG A 279 -9.07 18.08 8.71
C ARG A 279 -9.84 18.98 7.73
N PRO A 280 -10.33 20.16 8.15
CA PRO A 280 -10.79 21.20 7.23
C PRO A 280 -9.65 21.70 6.33
N LEU A 281 -9.89 21.81 5.03
CA LEU A 281 -8.86 22.21 4.07
C LEU A 281 -9.17 23.56 3.42
N LYS A 282 -8.19 24.47 3.46
CA LYS A 282 -8.33 25.81 2.89
C LYS A 282 -8.62 25.79 1.40
N VAL A 283 -7.94 24.90 0.66
CA VAL A 283 -8.11 24.75 -0.80
C VAL A 283 -9.49 24.23 -1.21
N LEU A 284 -10.22 23.59 -0.30
CA LEU A 284 -11.60 23.13 -0.52
C LEU A 284 -12.66 24.05 0.12
N GLY A 285 -12.27 25.28 0.48
CA GLY A 285 -13.17 26.25 1.12
C GLY A 285 -13.56 25.86 2.55
N GLY A 286 -12.68 25.17 3.27
CA GLY A 286 -12.90 24.72 4.65
C GLY A 286 -13.68 23.41 4.77
N ARG A 287 -14.01 22.74 3.66
CA ARG A 287 -14.56 21.38 3.70
C ARG A 287 -13.53 20.40 4.24
N GLU A 288 -13.99 19.40 4.99
CA GLU A 288 -13.14 18.34 5.51
C GLU A 288 -12.74 17.35 4.42
N ASP A 289 -11.45 17.02 4.39
CA ASP A 289 -10.88 15.88 3.68
C ASP A 289 -9.61 15.44 4.45
N TYR A 290 -8.75 14.64 3.85
CA TYR A 290 -7.61 14.02 4.54
C TYR A 290 -6.28 14.67 4.18
N THR A 291 -5.46 14.98 5.20
CA THR A 291 -4.10 15.47 5.03
C THR A 291 -3.05 14.37 4.97
N GLY A 292 -3.46 13.11 5.19
CA GLY A 292 -2.65 11.91 5.05
C GLY A 292 -3.40 10.84 4.28
N LEU A 293 -2.73 10.22 3.31
CA LEU A 293 -3.27 9.10 2.55
C LEU A 293 -2.21 8.00 2.41
N GLU A 294 -2.64 6.76 2.60
CA GLU A 294 -1.89 5.53 2.41
C GLU A 294 -2.04 5.05 0.96
N LEU A 295 -1.01 5.25 0.14
CA LEU A 295 -1.00 4.87 -1.27
C LEU A 295 -0.04 3.72 -1.49
N ALA A 296 -0.39 2.80 -2.38
CA ALA A 296 0.49 1.71 -2.77
C ALA A 296 0.50 1.50 -4.28
N TRP A 297 1.70 1.25 -4.79
CA TRP A 297 1.98 0.98 -6.19
C TRP A 297 2.86 -0.25 -6.34
N TYR A 298 2.65 -0.98 -7.42
CA TYR A 298 3.66 -1.90 -7.93
C TYR A 298 4.35 -1.30 -9.16
N ASN A 299 5.61 -1.66 -9.35
CA ASN A 299 6.39 -1.29 -10.52
C ASN A 299 6.12 -2.28 -11.66
N SER A 300 5.50 -1.80 -12.73
CA SER A 300 5.11 -2.64 -13.89
C SER A 300 6.30 -3.31 -14.60
N LYS A 301 7.54 -2.86 -14.37
CA LYS A 301 8.75 -3.54 -14.85
C LYS A 301 8.90 -4.96 -14.31
N TYR A 302 8.34 -5.23 -13.13
CA TYR A 302 8.46 -6.52 -12.42
C TYR A 302 7.14 -7.29 -12.33
N TYR A 303 6.03 -6.74 -12.83
CA TYR A 303 4.70 -7.36 -12.80
C TYR A 303 4.41 -8.10 -14.10
#